data_AF-A0A9W9IWV5-F1
#
_entry.id   AF-A0A9W9IWV5-F1
#
_cell.length_a   1.000
_cell.length_b   1.000
_cell.length_c   1.000
_cell.angle_alpha   90.00
_cell.angle_beta   90.00
_cell.angle_gamma   90.00
#
_symmetry.space_group_name_H-M   'P 1'
#
loop_
_entity.id
_entity.type
_entity.pdbx_description
1 polymer ?
#
loop_
_entity_poly.entity_id
_entity_poly.type
_entity_poly.pdbx_seq_one_letter_code
_entity_poly.pdbx_strand_id
1 'polypeptide(L)'
;MPEYNNSNRAFLQAFMARSSMTFEDAQPILAAILTVSEGRTVEPDEVEEDQFSDFISAANTAVSPFDLEIRSAMPQVPQSAQQDAAATSPRRVYALVNTTSDALTQLATTYSPDEIAFLKRLLDYMFMTNNTRLCEAMVASQMQAVQLHKAPSSERQPTSNDSTQTQTAAVQSLRMTQAETMIIHLIEEGWLQKSLKGYLSLTPRALMELRGWLVLTYNDESFDGRPVERIKTCAACKEIITVGQRCENNKCKGRLHDHCMRNFFRMQQAEKCPVCKEDWPGDKFVGERALTLNSRPSNAVQRQRESSSAAPSALGEISEDENDDEE
;
A
#
# COMPACT_ATOMS: atom_id res chain seq x y z
N MET A 1 30.70 -1.81 22.72
CA MET A 1 29.98 -0.89 21.82
C MET A 1 30.51 0.51 22.05
N PRO A 2 30.73 1.31 21.01
CA PRO A 2 31.06 2.73 21.20
C PRO A 2 29.98 3.40 22.06
N GLU A 3 30.42 4.30 22.94
CA GLU A 3 29.55 5.00 23.89
C GLU A 3 28.60 5.96 23.14
N TYR A 4 27.31 5.96 23.53
CA TYR A 4 26.30 6.83 22.92
C TYR A 4 26.62 8.31 23.22
N ASN A 5 26.96 9.07 22.18
CA ASN A 5 27.53 10.42 22.30
C ASN A 5 26.71 11.49 21.52
N ASN A 6 27.23 12.71 21.44
CA ASN A 6 26.55 13.82 20.75
C ASN A 6 26.38 13.59 19.24
N SER A 7 27.27 12.83 18.59
CA SER A 7 27.10 12.44 17.18
C SER A 7 25.84 11.60 17.00
N ASN A 8 25.63 10.62 17.90
CA ASN A 8 24.42 9.79 17.89
C ASN A 8 23.15 10.61 18.16
N ARG A 9 23.23 11.59 19.08
CA ARG A 9 22.11 12.50 19.37
C ARG A 9 21.76 13.37 18.16
N ALA A 10 22.76 13.92 17.46
CA ALA A 10 22.54 14.70 16.25
C ALA A 10 21.90 13.86 15.13
N PHE A 11 22.33 12.61 14.98
CA PHE A 11 21.73 11.66 14.04
C PHE A 11 20.26 11.36 14.37
N LEU A 12 19.96 11.10 15.64
CA LEU A 12 18.57 10.89 16.09
C LEU A 12 17.71 12.15 15.88
N GLN A 13 18.26 13.33 16.15
CA GLN A 13 17.56 14.61 15.87
C GLN A 13 17.22 14.76 14.39
N ALA A 14 18.08 14.29 13.48
CA ALA A 14 17.77 14.29 12.06
C ALA A 14 16.58 13.39 11.72
N PHE A 15 16.46 12.21 12.35
CA PHE A 15 15.29 11.32 12.24
C PHE A 15 14.02 11.91 12.87
N MET A 16 14.13 12.74 13.90
CA MET A 16 12.96 13.42 14.47
C MET A 16 12.50 14.59 13.60
N ALA A 17 13.44 15.29 12.97
CA ALA A 17 13.16 16.41 12.07
C ALA A 17 12.63 15.96 10.70
N ARG A 18 12.95 14.72 10.29
CA ARG A 18 12.55 14.15 9.01
C ARG A 18 11.65 12.94 9.22
N SER A 19 10.48 12.98 8.62
CA SER A 19 9.49 11.90 8.58
C SER A 19 10.06 10.50 8.26
N SER A 20 10.97 10.42 7.30
CA SER A 20 11.67 9.19 6.90
C SER A 20 12.88 9.53 6.05
N MET A 21 13.85 8.61 5.95
CA MET A 21 15.05 8.80 5.14
C MET A 21 15.50 7.48 4.50
N THR A 22 16.13 7.56 3.33
CA THR A 22 16.96 6.48 2.77
C THR A 22 18.39 6.57 3.31
N PHE A 23 19.23 5.58 2.99
CA PHE A 23 20.67 5.66 3.31
C PHE A 23 21.31 6.86 2.61
N GLU A 24 20.98 7.06 1.34
CA GLU A 24 21.48 8.17 0.53
C GLU A 24 21.05 9.53 1.08
N ASP A 25 19.84 9.64 1.64
CA ASP A 25 19.39 10.85 2.33
C ASP A 25 20.16 11.11 3.64
N ALA A 26 20.66 10.04 4.27
CA ALA A 26 21.39 10.07 5.53
C ALA A 26 22.90 10.29 5.36
N GLN A 27 23.50 9.90 4.23
CA GLN A 27 24.92 10.11 3.92
C GLN A 27 25.39 11.55 4.16
N PRO A 28 24.77 12.61 3.60
CA PRO A 28 25.22 13.98 3.84
C PRO A 28 25.06 14.43 5.30
N ILE A 29 24.08 13.86 6.03
CA ILE A 29 23.87 14.15 7.45
C ILE A 29 25.00 13.52 8.28
N LEU A 30 25.28 12.24 8.05
CA LEU A 30 26.34 11.53 8.74
C LEU A 30 27.71 12.12 8.41
N ALA A 31 27.98 12.47 7.16
CA ALA A 31 29.20 13.14 6.75
C ALA A 31 29.42 14.46 7.50
N ALA A 32 28.38 15.28 7.65
CA ALA A 32 28.45 16.52 8.44
C ALA A 32 28.69 16.24 9.93
N ILE A 33 28.02 15.24 10.51
CA ILE A 33 28.22 14.84 11.91
C ILE A 33 29.64 14.33 12.15
N LEU A 34 30.12 13.43 11.29
CA LEU A 34 31.44 12.82 11.38
C LEU A 34 32.53 13.85 11.15
N THR A 35 32.32 14.81 10.26
CA THR A 35 33.26 15.92 10.04
C THR A 35 33.54 16.69 11.33
N VAL A 36 32.49 16.98 12.09
CA VAL A 36 32.61 17.68 13.37
C VAL A 36 33.22 16.78 14.45
N SER A 37 32.83 15.50 14.51
CA SER A 37 33.32 14.61 15.58
C SER A 37 34.74 14.08 15.38
N GLU A 38 35.18 13.90 14.14
CA GLU A 38 36.50 13.39 13.80
C GLU A 38 37.53 14.52 13.58
N GLY A 39 37.08 15.77 13.39
CA GLY A 39 37.95 16.92 13.16
C GLY A 39 38.65 16.92 11.79
N ARG A 40 38.16 16.10 10.85
CA ARG A 40 38.57 16.07 9.44
C ARG A 40 37.33 16.19 8.56
N THR A 41 37.47 16.68 7.34
CA THR A 41 36.37 16.63 6.36
C THR A 41 36.06 15.17 6.02
N VAL A 42 34.78 14.80 6.08
CA VAL A 42 34.23 13.52 5.62
C VAL A 42 33.26 13.83 4.50
N GLU A 43 33.50 13.29 3.30
CA GLU A 43 32.57 13.45 2.18
C GLU A 43 31.39 12.45 2.29
N PRO A 44 30.20 12.75 1.73
CA PRO A 44 29.05 11.84 1.77
C PRO A 44 29.33 10.43 1.23
N ASP A 45 30.16 10.32 0.20
CA ASP A 45 30.53 9.05 -0.43
C ASP A 45 31.51 8.22 0.43
N GLU A 46 32.13 8.80 1.47
CA GLU A 46 32.94 8.05 2.44
C GLU A 46 32.10 7.38 3.53
N VAL A 47 30.81 7.74 3.65
CA VAL A 47 29.91 7.13 4.63
C VAL A 47 29.44 5.78 4.09
N GLU A 48 29.80 4.72 4.81
CA GLU A 48 29.47 3.33 4.45
C GLU A 48 28.18 2.86 5.14
N GLU A 49 27.52 1.84 4.56
CA GLU A 49 26.29 1.26 5.12
C GLU A 49 26.49 0.70 6.53
N ASP A 50 27.66 0.13 6.82
CA ASP A 50 27.99 -0.42 8.15
C ASP A 50 27.99 0.68 9.21
N GLN A 51 28.57 1.85 8.89
CA GLN A 51 28.56 2.99 9.80
C GLN A 51 27.14 3.47 10.05
N PHE A 52 26.32 3.58 9.01
CA PHE A 52 24.91 3.94 9.17
C PHE A 52 24.16 2.92 10.04
N SER A 53 24.37 1.63 9.83
CA SER A 53 23.80 0.56 10.66
C SER A 53 24.21 0.66 12.13
N ASP A 54 25.47 1.00 12.41
CA ASP A 54 25.95 1.22 13.78
C ASP A 54 25.25 2.39 14.47
N PHE A 55 25.07 3.51 13.76
CA PHE A 55 24.31 4.66 14.27
C PHE A 55 22.85 4.31 14.54
N ILE A 56 22.20 3.53 13.66
CA ILE A 56 20.82 3.05 13.85
C ILE A 56 20.73 2.14 15.09
N SER A 57 21.65 1.20 15.26
CA SER A 57 21.72 0.30 16.41
C SER A 57 21.90 1.07 17.74
N ALA A 58 22.82 2.04 17.74
CA ALA A 58 23.05 2.90 18.90
C ALA A 58 21.83 3.77 19.22
N ALA A 59 21.18 4.36 18.21
CA ALA A 59 19.94 5.10 18.37
C ALA A 59 18.81 4.23 18.95
N ASN A 60 18.56 3.05 18.38
CA ASN A 60 17.53 2.12 18.85
C ASN A 60 17.75 1.69 20.31
N THR A 61 19.00 1.44 20.69
CA THR A 61 19.34 1.13 22.09
C THR A 61 18.98 2.29 23.02
N ALA A 62 19.26 3.53 22.60
CA ALA A 62 18.99 4.72 23.40
C ALA A 62 17.51 5.09 23.47
N VAL A 63 16.74 4.85 22.40
CA VAL A 63 15.33 5.25 22.33
C VAL A 63 14.33 4.18 22.78
N SER A 64 14.77 2.93 22.90
CA SER A 64 13.95 1.81 23.34
C SER A 64 13.18 2.04 24.65
N PRO A 65 13.74 2.69 25.70
CA PRO A 65 13.00 2.99 26.93
C PRO A 65 11.80 3.94 26.75
N PHE A 66 11.70 4.62 25.61
CA PHE A 66 10.60 5.52 25.26
C PHE A 66 9.61 4.87 24.29
N ASP A 67 9.70 3.54 24.12
CA ASP A 67 8.91 2.78 23.15
C ASP A 67 9.09 3.26 21.71
N LEU A 68 10.23 3.86 21.38
CA LEU A 68 10.57 4.30 20.04
C LEU A 68 11.57 3.33 19.41
N GLU A 69 11.49 3.18 18.10
CA GLU A 69 12.39 2.33 17.32
C GLU A 69 12.54 2.90 15.91
N ILE A 70 13.76 3.02 15.40
CA ILE A 70 14.02 3.25 13.98
C ILE A 70 13.84 1.92 13.25
N ARG A 71 12.77 1.82 12.47
CA ARG A 71 12.47 0.68 11.61
C ARG A 71 12.80 0.96 10.17
N SER A 72 12.88 -0.11 9.38
CA SER A 72 13.09 -0.01 7.95
C SER A 72 12.11 -0.86 7.15
N ALA A 73 11.71 -0.37 5.98
CA ALA A 73 10.86 -1.08 5.05
C ALA A 73 11.28 -0.83 3.60
N MET A 74 11.08 -1.83 2.75
CA MET A 74 11.25 -1.67 1.31
C MET A 74 9.96 -1.12 0.69
N PRO A 75 10.04 -0.13 -0.20
CA PRO A 75 8.92 0.31 -1.01
C PRO A 75 8.25 -0.86 -1.74
N GLN A 76 6.92 -0.94 -1.62
CA GLN A 76 6.13 -2.03 -2.22
C GLN A 76 5.62 -1.68 -3.61
N VAL A 77 5.43 -0.39 -3.88
CA VAL A 77 5.09 0.12 -5.22
C VAL A 77 6.38 0.46 -5.94
N PRO A 78 6.56 0.05 -7.20
CA PRO A 78 7.67 0.52 -8.02
C PRO A 78 7.60 2.05 -8.10
N GLN A 79 8.61 2.76 -7.61
CA GLN A 79 8.71 4.19 -7.84
C GLN A 79 8.76 4.41 -9.35
N SER A 80 7.89 5.28 -9.86
CA SER A 80 8.01 5.74 -11.23
C SER A 80 9.39 6.39 -11.34
N ALA A 81 10.30 5.76 -12.08
CA ALA A 81 11.35 6.53 -12.72
C ALA A 81 10.63 7.71 -13.40
N GLN A 82 11.02 8.94 -13.06
CA GLN A 82 10.91 10.01 -14.04
C GLN A 82 11.41 9.42 -15.37
N GLN A 83 10.70 9.67 -16.46
CA GLN A 83 10.76 8.90 -17.71
C GLN A 83 12.16 8.67 -18.33
N ASP A 84 13.22 9.25 -17.78
CA ASP A 84 14.62 9.12 -18.20
C ASP A 84 15.60 8.55 -17.14
N ALA A 85 15.15 8.15 -15.94
CA ALA A 85 16.04 7.54 -14.95
C ALA A 85 16.10 6.02 -15.15
N ALA A 86 17.31 5.47 -15.27
CA ALA A 86 17.55 4.02 -15.25
C ALA A 86 16.80 3.38 -14.07
N ALA A 87 16.31 2.14 -14.24
CA ALA A 87 15.54 1.43 -13.22
C ALA A 87 16.36 1.26 -11.93
N THR A 88 16.30 2.26 -11.05
CA THR A 88 16.97 2.24 -9.76
C THR A 88 16.29 1.19 -8.91
N SER A 89 17.08 0.31 -8.29
CA SER A 89 16.58 -0.62 -7.28
C SER A 89 15.80 0.15 -6.21
N PRO A 90 14.65 -0.37 -5.74
CA PRO A 90 13.92 0.29 -4.66
C PRO A 90 14.85 0.45 -3.45
N ARG A 91 14.91 1.66 -2.91
CA ARG A 91 15.76 1.99 -1.76
C ARG A 91 15.02 1.71 -0.46
N ARG A 92 15.73 1.19 0.52
CA ARG A 92 15.19 0.96 1.85
C ARG A 92 14.92 2.29 2.53
N VAL A 93 13.72 2.43 3.10
CA VAL A 93 13.30 3.63 3.83
C VAL A 93 13.35 3.33 5.31
N TYR A 94 13.88 4.26 6.09
CA TYR A 94 13.99 4.22 7.54
C TYR A 94 13.11 5.30 8.16
N ALA A 95 12.44 5.00 9.28
CA ALA A 95 11.65 5.97 10.03
C ALA A 95 11.67 5.64 11.52
N LEU A 96 11.63 6.68 12.37
CA LEU A 96 11.47 6.55 13.81
C LEU A 96 9.98 6.32 14.10
N VAL A 97 9.64 5.14 14.61
CA VAL A 97 8.27 4.73 14.88
C VAL A 97 8.03 4.57 16.36
N ASN A 98 6.80 4.83 16.77
CA ASN A 98 6.33 4.45 18.10
C ASN A 98 5.87 2.99 18.09
N THR A 99 6.31 2.22 19.08
CA THR A 99 6.06 0.78 19.19
C THR A 99 4.89 0.43 20.10
N THR A 100 4.44 1.35 20.96
CA THR A 100 3.31 1.14 21.88
C THR A 100 2.10 2.02 21.58
N SER A 101 2.33 3.26 21.12
CA SER A 101 1.26 4.23 20.91
C SER A 101 0.55 4.00 19.58
N ASP A 102 -0.76 4.25 19.57
CA ASP A 102 -1.54 4.30 18.34
C ASP A 102 -1.08 5.50 17.50
N ALA A 103 -0.47 5.26 16.33
CA ALA A 103 -0.04 6.32 15.42
C ALA A 103 -1.20 7.21 14.94
N LEU A 104 -2.46 6.74 15.01
CA LEU A 104 -3.63 7.59 14.81
C LEU A 104 -3.76 8.66 15.91
N THR A 105 -3.30 8.38 17.14
CA THR A 105 -3.23 9.35 18.24
C THR A 105 -2.16 10.41 17.98
N GLN A 106 -1.03 10.04 17.38
CA GLN A 106 -0.01 11.03 16.98
C GLN A 106 -0.55 11.97 15.90
N LEU A 107 -1.22 11.42 14.88
CA LEU A 107 -1.93 12.21 13.87
C LEU A 107 -3.00 13.12 14.50
N ALA A 108 -3.70 12.65 15.54
CA ALA A 108 -4.70 13.45 16.24
C ALA A 108 -4.13 14.68 16.98
N THR A 109 -2.80 14.79 17.13
CA THR A 109 -2.17 16.02 17.64
C THR A 109 -2.00 17.10 16.57
N THR A 110 -1.96 16.72 15.29
CA THR A 110 -1.75 17.64 14.15
C THR A 110 -3.05 17.97 13.43
N TYR A 111 -3.97 17.00 13.36
CA TYR A 111 -5.23 17.12 12.61
C TYR A 111 -6.43 17.31 13.53
N SER A 112 -7.45 17.99 13.02
CA SER A 112 -8.73 18.13 13.71
C SER A 112 -9.48 16.79 13.82
N PRO A 113 -10.43 16.66 14.77
CA PRO A 113 -11.23 15.43 14.90
C PRO A 113 -11.95 15.00 13.61
N ASP A 114 -12.45 15.96 12.83
CA ASP A 114 -13.17 15.69 11.58
C ASP A 114 -12.23 15.18 10.47
N GLU A 115 -11.00 15.70 10.43
CA GLU A 115 -9.93 15.24 9.55
C GLU A 115 -9.49 13.82 9.93
N ILE A 116 -9.25 13.56 11.21
CA ILE A 116 -8.92 12.20 11.69
C ILE A 116 -10.02 11.20 11.34
N ALA A 117 -11.28 11.58 11.48
CA ALA A 117 -12.37 10.72 11.09
C ALA A 117 -12.44 10.49 9.57
N PHE A 118 -12.14 11.51 8.76
CA PHE A 118 -12.01 11.33 7.31
C PHE A 118 -10.89 10.36 6.96
N LEU A 119 -9.72 10.51 7.57
CA LEU A 119 -8.59 9.58 7.40
C LEU A 119 -9.00 8.16 7.79
N LYS A 120 -9.67 8.00 8.93
CA LYS A 120 -10.19 6.69 9.36
C LYS A 120 -11.14 6.09 8.32
N ARG A 121 -12.10 6.87 7.79
CA ARG A 121 -13.01 6.40 6.72
C ARG A 121 -12.25 5.98 5.46
N LEU A 122 -11.19 6.71 5.09
CA LEU A 122 -10.32 6.34 3.98
C LEU A 122 -9.59 5.01 4.23
N LEU A 123 -9.05 4.81 5.43
CA LEU A 123 -8.41 3.56 5.82
C LEU A 123 -9.42 2.40 5.88
N ASP A 124 -10.62 2.62 6.42
CA ASP A 124 -11.71 1.64 6.43
C ASP A 124 -12.09 1.25 4.99
N TYR A 125 -12.17 2.22 4.07
CA TYR A 125 -12.40 1.94 2.67
C TYR A 125 -11.29 1.08 2.05
N MET A 126 -10.02 1.40 2.30
CA MET A 126 -8.89 0.63 1.78
C MET A 126 -8.86 -0.80 2.37
N PHE A 127 -8.94 -0.94 3.69
CA PHE A 127 -8.64 -2.19 4.39
C PHE A 127 -9.87 -3.03 4.72
N MET A 128 -11.09 -2.51 4.59
CA MET A 128 -12.32 -3.29 4.71
C MET A 128 -13.05 -3.42 3.38
N THR A 129 -13.36 -2.29 2.73
CA THR A 129 -14.20 -2.29 1.51
C THR A 129 -13.41 -2.84 0.32
N ASN A 130 -12.16 -2.40 0.14
CA ASN A 130 -11.31 -2.80 -0.98
C ASN A 130 -10.28 -3.89 -0.61
N ASN A 131 -10.54 -4.64 0.47
CA ASN A 131 -9.74 -5.76 0.91
C ASN A 131 -10.64 -6.92 1.35
N THR A 132 -11.10 -7.65 0.35
CA THR A 132 -11.97 -8.81 0.52
C THR A 132 -11.19 -10.10 0.23
N ARG A 133 -11.80 -11.25 0.56
CA ARG A 133 -11.21 -12.57 0.25
C ARG A 133 -10.94 -12.80 -1.24
N LEU A 134 -11.67 -12.11 -2.12
CA LEU A 134 -11.54 -12.24 -3.57
C LEU A 134 -10.67 -11.14 -4.18
N CYS A 135 -10.56 -9.99 -3.51
CA CYS A 135 -9.86 -8.81 -4.00
C CYS A 135 -9.10 -8.13 -2.86
N GLU A 136 -7.79 -8.37 -2.77
CA GLU A 136 -6.89 -7.77 -1.78
C GLU A 136 -6.24 -6.50 -2.38
N ALA A 137 -7.05 -5.47 -2.69
CA ALA A 137 -6.56 -4.30 -3.43
C ALA A 137 -5.97 -3.22 -2.53
N MET A 138 -6.56 -2.92 -1.37
CA MET A 138 -6.01 -1.99 -0.35
C MET A 138 -5.58 -0.63 -0.91
N VAL A 139 -6.33 -0.13 -1.89
CA VAL A 139 -6.14 1.19 -2.51
C VAL A 139 -7.46 1.92 -2.66
N ALA A 140 -7.41 3.23 -2.87
CA ALA A 140 -8.58 4.02 -3.22
C ALA A 140 -8.25 4.93 -4.40
N SER A 141 -9.11 5.03 -5.42
CA SER A 141 -8.93 6.11 -6.40
C SER A 141 -9.14 7.46 -5.74
N GLN A 142 -8.53 8.53 -6.28
CA GLN A 142 -8.71 9.88 -5.75
C GLN A 142 -10.20 10.27 -5.65
N MET A 143 -11.00 9.92 -6.66
CA MET A 143 -12.43 10.20 -6.66
C MET A 143 -13.17 9.46 -5.53
N GLN A 144 -12.86 8.17 -5.31
CA GLN A 144 -13.43 7.40 -4.21
C GLN A 144 -13.04 8.00 -2.86
N ALA A 145 -11.77 8.37 -2.68
CA ALA A 145 -11.28 8.97 -1.45
C ALA A 145 -11.99 10.28 -1.11
N VAL A 146 -12.16 11.17 -2.10
CA VAL A 146 -12.86 12.45 -1.92
C VAL A 146 -14.34 12.23 -1.57
N GLN A 147 -15.01 11.21 -2.13
CA GLN A 147 -16.41 10.90 -1.79
C GLN A 147 -16.63 10.49 -0.33
N LEU A 148 -15.57 10.06 0.38
CA LEU A 148 -15.61 9.72 1.82
C LEU A 148 -15.62 10.96 2.74
N HIS A 149 -15.68 12.17 2.16
CA HIS A 149 -15.79 13.42 2.91
C HIS A 149 -17.05 13.48 3.79
N LYS A 150 -18.12 12.79 3.38
CA LYS A 150 -19.38 12.71 4.14
C LYS A 150 -19.35 11.54 5.13
N ALA A 151 -19.57 11.84 6.39
CA ALA A 151 -19.86 10.83 7.39
C ALA A 151 -21.19 10.13 7.05
N PRO A 152 -21.24 8.79 7.09
CA PRO A 152 -22.48 8.02 6.91
C PRO A 152 -23.52 8.41 7.97
N SER A 153 -24.80 8.28 7.64
CA SER A 153 -25.90 8.71 8.52
C SER A 153 -25.89 8.04 9.90
N SER A 154 -25.30 6.86 10.03
CA SER A 154 -25.14 6.14 11.31
C SER A 154 -24.11 6.76 12.25
N GLU A 155 -23.14 7.52 11.74
CA GLU A 155 -22.13 8.24 12.53
C GLU A 155 -22.60 9.66 12.90
N ARG A 156 -23.66 10.15 12.24
CA ARG A 156 -24.29 11.43 12.58
C ARG A 156 -25.24 11.21 13.76
N GLN A 157 -24.69 11.10 14.95
CA GLN A 157 -25.50 11.02 16.16
C GLN A 157 -26.33 12.31 16.27
N PRO A 158 -27.68 12.24 16.34
CA PRO A 158 -28.49 13.42 16.59
C PRO A 158 -28.18 13.92 18.00
N THR A 159 -27.88 15.21 18.14
CA THR A 159 -27.77 15.88 19.43
C THR A 159 -29.10 15.74 20.18
N SER A 160 -29.21 14.71 21.01
CA SER A 160 -30.26 14.60 22.00
C SER A 160 -29.78 15.33 23.25
N ASN A 161 -30.60 16.29 23.70
CA ASN A 161 -30.38 17.11 24.90
C ASN A 161 -30.54 16.27 26.18
N ASP A 162 -29.75 15.22 26.38
CA ASP A 162 -29.74 14.53 27.67
C ASP A 162 -28.34 14.45 28.28
N SER A 163 -28.29 14.93 29.52
CA SER A 163 -27.08 15.33 30.22
C SER A 163 -26.68 14.19 31.13
N THR A 164 -25.74 13.32 30.73
CA THR A 164 -24.78 12.55 31.56
C THR A 164 -24.30 11.27 30.87
N GLN A 165 -23.51 11.42 29.80
CA GLN A 165 -22.49 10.43 29.46
C GLN A 165 -21.46 11.06 28.51
N THR A 166 -20.22 10.61 28.65
CA THR A 166 -18.96 11.12 28.10
C THR A 166 -19.07 11.77 26.71
N GLN A 167 -18.68 13.05 26.61
CA GLN A 167 -18.67 13.83 25.36
C GLN A 167 -17.71 13.22 24.32
N THR A 168 -18.19 12.32 23.47
CA THR A 168 -17.62 12.16 22.14
C THR A 168 -18.26 13.23 21.26
N ALA A 169 -17.51 14.27 20.92
CA ALA A 169 -17.97 15.32 20.01
C ALA A 169 -18.51 14.68 18.72
N ALA A 170 -19.68 15.12 18.26
CA ALA A 170 -20.26 14.64 17.01
C ALA A 170 -19.31 14.96 15.85
N VAL A 171 -18.61 13.93 15.36
CA VAL A 171 -17.68 14.02 14.24
C VAL A 171 -18.43 14.47 13.00
N GLN A 172 -18.04 15.60 12.43
CA GLN A 172 -18.70 16.21 11.29
C GLN A 172 -18.09 15.74 9.96
N SER A 173 -18.84 15.96 8.88
CA SER A 173 -18.37 15.74 7.51
C SER A 173 -17.47 16.90 7.08
N LEU A 174 -16.37 16.61 6.40
CA LEU A 174 -15.59 17.65 5.72
C LEU A 174 -16.36 18.17 4.49
N ARG A 175 -16.05 19.38 4.05
CA ARG A 175 -16.39 19.80 2.67
C ARG A 175 -15.54 19.00 1.69
N MET A 176 -16.04 18.83 0.47
CA MET A 176 -15.33 18.09 -0.58
C MET A 176 -13.94 18.68 -0.86
N THR A 177 -13.83 20.01 -0.92
CA THR A 177 -12.55 20.72 -1.10
C THR A 177 -11.59 20.51 0.07
N GLN A 178 -12.09 20.46 1.31
CA GLN A 178 -11.26 20.18 2.48
C GLN A 178 -10.71 18.75 2.44
N ALA A 179 -11.52 17.78 1.99
CA ALA A 179 -11.05 16.40 1.81
C ALA A 179 -9.96 16.31 0.72
N GLU A 180 -10.11 17.04 -0.39
CA GLU A 180 -9.07 17.12 -1.43
C GLU A 180 -7.76 17.70 -0.89
N THR A 181 -7.83 18.83 -0.18
CA THR A 181 -6.65 19.45 0.46
C THR A 181 -6.00 18.51 1.46
N MET A 182 -6.79 17.82 2.29
CA MET A 182 -6.27 16.87 3.27
C MET A 182 -5.55 15.70 2.59
N ILE A 183 -6.07 15.16 1.48
CA ILE A 183 -5.39 14.11 0.72
C ILE A 183 -4.03 14.61 0.21
N ILE A 184 -3.94 15.86 -0.26
CA ILE A 184 -2.67 16.45 -0.72
C ILE A 184 -1.68 16.53 0.44
N HIS A 185 -2.09 17.06 1.59
CA HIS A 185 -1.22 17.15 2.77
C HIS A 185 -0.74 15.76 3.24
N LEU A 186 -1.62 14.76 3.27
CA LEU A 186 -1.24 13.39 3.61
C LEU A 186 -0.21 12.80 2.63
N ILE A 187 -0.23 13.20 1.36
CA ILE A 187 0.79 12.79 0.39
C ILE A 187 2.11 13.53 0.65
N GLU A 188 2.06 14.85 0.85
CA GLU A 188 3.25 15.69 1.09
C GLU A 188 3.98 15.30 2.39
N GLU A 189 3.23 14.94 3.43
CA GLU A 189 3.77 14.44 4.70
C GLU A 189 4.25 12.98 4.61
N GLY A 190 3.99 12.30 3.49
CA GLY A 190 4.43 10.92 3.26
C GLY A 190 3.60 9.87 4.01
N TRP A 191 2.33 10.14 4.30
CA TRP A 191 1.37 9.13 4.77
C TRP A 191 0.78 8.33 3.62
N LEU A 192 0.43 9.03 2.54
CA LEU A 192 -0.10 8.46 1.31
C LEU A 192 0.87 8.64 0.15
N GLN A 193 0.74 7.77 -0.84
CA GLN A 193 1.37 7.92 -2.15
C GLN A 193 0.33 7.66 -3.22
N LYS A 194 0.49 8.33 -4.36
CA LYS A 194 -0.39 8.21 -5.51
C LYS A 194 0.33 7.50 -6.66
N SER A 195 -0.27 6.45 -7.19
CA SER A 195 0.25 5.74 -8.36
C SER A 195 0.00 6.52 -9.66
N LEU A 196 0.67 6.13 -10.75
CA LEU A 196 0.45 6.71 -12.08
C LEU A 196 -1.00 6.56 -12.57
N LYS A 197 -1.70 5.53 -12.13
CA LYS A 197 -3.12 5.32 -12.44
C LYS A 197 -4.07 6.09 -11.52
N GLY A 198 -3.54 6.88 -10.59
CA GLY A 198 -4.31 7.73 -9.69
C GLY A 198 -4.86 7.05 -8.45
N TYR A 199 -4.31 5.89 -8.08
CA TYR A 199 -4.69 5.19 -6.84
C TYR A 199 -3.83 5.64 -5.67
N LEU A 200 -4.49 5.92 -4.56
CA LEU A 200 -3.89 6.21 -3.26
C LEU A 200 -3.62 4.91 -2.52
N SER A 201 -2.44 4.83 -1.89
CA SER A 201 -2.01 3.73 -1.02
C SER A 201 -1.13 4.27 0.12
N LEU A 202 -0.99 3.50 1.20
CA LEU A 202 -0.05 3.86 2.27
C LEU A 202 1.40 3.79 1.80
N THR A 203 2.22 4.73 2.25
CA THR A 203 3.69 4.70 2.06
C THR A 203 4.35 3.65 2.95
N PRO A 204 5.63 3.31 2.73
CA PRO A 204 6.40 2.46 3.66
C PRO A 204 6.45 3.03 5.07
N ARG A 205 6.61 4.35 5.20
CA ARG A 205 6.57 5.07 6.48
C ARG A 205 5.25 4.81 7.21
N ALA A 206 4.13 5.07 6.55
CA ALA A 206 2.80 4.88 7.14
C ALA A 206 2.55 3.42 7.54
N LEU A 207 3.02 2.46 6.74
CA LEU A 207 2.89 1.04 7.08
C LEU A 207 3.71 0.63 8.30
N MET A 208 4.89 1.23 8.51
CA MET A 208 5.70 0.99 9.70
C MET A 208 5.06 1.62 10.94
N GLU A 209 4.63 2.88 10.85
CA GLU A 209 4.03 3.63 11.97
C GLU A 209 2.65 3.08 12.36
N LEU A 210 1.77 2.82 11.39
CA LEU A 210 0.41 2.35 11.65
C LEU A 210 0.33 0.82 11.84
N ARG A 211 1.45 0.09 11.83
CA ARG A 211 1.46 -1.38 11.83
C ARG A 211 0.62 -1.98 12.95
N GLY A 212 0.85 -1.52 14.19
CA GLY A 212 0.13 -2.01 15.36
C GLY A 212 -1.36 -1.70 15.28
N TRP A 213 -1.69 -0.45 14.96
CA TRP A 213 -3.07 0.01 14.84
C TRP A 213 -3.86 -0.71 13.74
N LEU A 214 -3.28 -0.89 12.54
CA LEU A 214 -3.93 -1.58 11.43
C LEU A 214 -4.29 -3.02 11.81
N VAL A 215 -3.36 -3.74 12.45
CA VAL A 215 -3.57 -5.12 12.88
C VAL A 215 -4.64 -5.18 13.96
N LEU A 216 -4.55 -4.33 14.99
CA LEU A 216 -5.54 -4.27 16.07
C LEU A 216 -6.93 -3.90 15.54
N THR A 217 -7.03 -2.92 14.65
CA THR A 217 -8.32 -2.40 14.18
C THR A 217 -9.01 -3.35 13.20
N TYR A 218 -8.27 -3.94 12.25
CA TYR A 218 -8.88 -4.66 11.13
C TYR A 218 -8.83 -6.19 11.25
N ASN A 219 -8.08 -6.74 12.21
CA ASN A 219 -8.06 -8.18 12.49
C ASN A 219 -8.77 -8.56 13.80
N ASP A 220 -9.34 -7.59 14.54
CA ASP A 220 -10.12 -7.88 15.74
C ASP A 220 -11.48 -8.50 15.39
N GLU A 221 -11.76 -9.67 15.98
CA GLU A 221 -12.99 -10.44 15.78
C GLU A 221 -14.24 -9.72 16.31
N SER A 222 -14.08 -8.79 17.25
CA SER A 222 -15.17 -8.00 17.84
C SER A 222 -15.70 -6.90 16.91
N PHE A 223 -14.95 -6.54 15.87
CA PHE A 223 -15.28 -5.42 14.98
C PHE A 223 -16.32 -5.78 13.91
N ASP A 224 -16.34 -7.04 13.43
CA ASP A 224 -17.28 -7.49 12.39
C ASP A 224 -17.94 -8.87 12.67
N GLY A 225 -17.64 -9.48 13.82
CA GLY A 225 -18.18 -10.78 14.24
C GLY A 225 -17.71 -11.96 13.40
N ARG A 226 -16.66 -11.80 12.58
CA ARG A 226 -16.11 -12.86 11.72
C ARG A 226 -14.60 -12.94 11.92
N PRO A 227 -14.01 -14.14 12.10
CA PRO A 227 -12.56 -14.30 12.15
C PRO A 227 -11.98 -14.12 10.74
N VAL A 228 -11.81 -12.86 10.30
CA VAL A 228 -11.21 -12.51 9.01
C VAL A 228 -9.97 -11.69 9.26
N GLU A 229 -8.82 -12.34 9.09
CA GLU A 229 -7.53 -11.66 9.06
C GLU A 229 -7.41 -10.85 7.75
N ARG A 230 -7.72 -9.55 7.84
CA ARG A 230 -7.66 -8.58 6.74
C ARG A 230 -6.23 -8.17 6.45
N ILE A 231 -5.49 -7.79 7.49
CA ILE A 231 -4.09 -7.37 7.42
C ILE A 231 -3.22 -8.62 7.44
N LYS A 232 -2.52 -8.86 6.33
CA LYS A 232 -1.66 -10.02 6.13
C LYS A 232 -0.22 -9.56 5.98
N THR A 233 0.71 -10.49 6.22
CA THR A 233 2.15 -10.24 6.11
C THR A 233 2.77 -11.07 5.00
N CYS A 234 3.88 -10.56 4.46
CA CYS A 234 4.71 -11.29 3.53
C CYS A 234 5.40 -12.46 4.24
N ALA A 235 5.35 -13.65 3.64
CA ALA A 235 5.93 -14.85 4.22
C ALA A 235 7.47 -14.79 4.35
N ALA A 236 8.13 -13.96 3.53
CA ALA A 236 9.58 -13.79 3.52
C ALA A 236 10.07 -12.76 4.55
N CYS A 237 9.63 -11.50 4.45
CA CYS A 237 10.13 -10.42 5.31
C CYS A 237 9.28 -10.15 6.56
N LYS A 238 8.10 -10.78 6.69
CA LYS A 238 7.15 -10.61 7.81
C LYS A 238 6.52 -9.22 7.96
N GLU A 239 6.79 -8.32 7.01
CA GLU A 239 6.13 -7.01 6.94
C GLU A 239 4.72 -7.08 6.34
N ILE A 240 3.87 -6.10 6.65
CA ILE A 240 2.54 -5.95 6.06
C ILE A 240 2.66 -5.91 4.53
N ILE A 241 1.83 -6.66 3.84
CA ILE A 241 1.78 -6.66 2.37
C ILE A 241 0.55 -5.92 1.86
N THR A 242 0.80 -4.83 1.13
CA THR A 242 -0.21 -4.09 0.36
C THR A 242 0.01 -4.19 -1.14
N VAL A 243 1.21 -4.62 -1.59
CA VAL A 243 1.50 -4.89 -3.02
C VAL A 243 2.35 -6.15 -3.16
N GLY A 244 1.94 -7.03 -4.07
CA GLY A 244 2.71 -8.24 -4.40
C GLY A 244 1.86 -9.31 -5.06
N GLN A 245 2.10 -10.56 -4.67
CA GLN A 245 1.35 -11.73 -5.12
C GLN A 245 0.84 -12.56 -3.94
N ARG A 246 -0.25 -13.29 -4.18
CA ARG A 246 -0.90 -14.19 -3.24
C ARG A 246 -1.03 -15.59 -3.83
N CYS A 247 -1.22 -16.57 -2.95
CA CYS A 247 -1.61 -17.92 -3.34
C CYS A 247 -2.97 -17.93 -4.09
N GLU A 248 -3.14 -18.90 -4.98
CA GLU A 248 -4.39 -19.17 -5.70
C GLU A 248 -5.55 -19.39 -4.73
N ASN A 249 -5.30 -20.21 -3.71
CA ASN A 249 -6.27 -20.51 -2.67
C ASN A 249 -6.51 -19.27 -1.79
N ASN A 250 -7.69 -18.67 -1.93
CA ASN A 250 -8.12 -17.48 -1.17
C ASN A 250 -8.14 -17.70 0.36
N LYS A 251 -8.18 -18.95 0.83
CA LYS A 251 -8.11 -19.31 2.26
C LYS A 251 -6.67 -19.48 2.76
N CYS A 252 -5.72 -19.73 1.87
CA CYS A 252 -4.30 -19.82 2.22
C CYS A 252 -3.80 -18.43 2.63
N LYS A 253 -2.81 -18.35 3.53
CA LYS A 253 -2.17 -17.09 3.97
C LYS A 253 -0.89 -16.75 3.20
N GLY A 254 -0.49 -17.57 2.22
CA GLY A 254 0.72 -17.34 1.43
C GLY A 254 0.64 -16.03 0.64
N ARG A 255 1.50 -15.06 0.98
CA ARG A 255 1.71 -13.80 0.26
C ARG A 255 3.19 -13.47 0.22
N LEU A 256 3.64 -12.87 -0.89
CA LEU A 256 5.01 -12.40 -1.06
C LEU A 256 5.00 -11.05 -1.78
N HIS A 257 5.78 -10.09 -1.27
CA HIS A 257 6.04 -8.84 -2.01
C HIS A 257 6.80 -9.13 -3.31
N ASP A 258 6.65 -8.25 -4.30
CA ASP A 258 7.36 -8.38 -5.59
C ASP A 258 8.87 -8.48 -5.42
N HIS A 259 9.46 -7.63 -4.58
CA HIS A 259 10.89 -7.64 -4.30
C HIS A 259 11.35 -8.85 -3.47
N CYS A 260 10.45 -9.48 -2.71
CA CYS A 260 10.76 -10.67 -1.90
C CYS A 260 10.76 -11.95 -2.74
N MET A 261 9.88 -12.08 -3.73
CA MET A 261 9.66 -13.32 -4.48
C MET A 261 10.96 -13.88 -5.09
N ARG A 262 11.73 -13.04 -5.80
CA ARG A 262 12.94 -13.48 -6.50
C ARG A 262 13.95 -14.15 -5.57
N ASN A 263 14.25 -13.52 -4.43
CA ASN A 263 15.21 -14.08 -3.49
C ASN A 263 14.63 -15.29 -2.75
N PHE A 264 13.34 -15.22 -2.40
CA PHE A 264 12.66 -16.29 -1.68
C PHE A 264 12.62 -17.61 -2.47
N PHE A 265 12.17 -17.58 -3.72
CA PHE A 265 12.09 -18.80 -4.55
C PHE A 265 13.45 -19.32 -4.96
N ARG A 266 14.45 -18.43 -5.15
CA ARG A 266 15.84 -18.85 -5.36
C ARG A 266 16.39 -19.60 -4.16
N MET A 267 16.15 -19.12 -2.94
CA MET A 267 16.58 -19.79 -1.71
C MET A 267 15.84 -21.11 -1.48
N GLN A 268 14.55 -21.18 -1.80
CA GLN A 268 13.75 -22.40 -1.68
C GLN A 268 14.00 -23.42 -2.81
N GLN A 269 14.66 -23.01 -3.89
CA GLN A 269 14.82 -23.78 -5.13
C GLN A 269 13.49 -24.30 -5.71
N ALA A 270 12.39 -23.61 -5.42
CA ALA A 270 11.05 -23.98 -5.85
C ALA A 270 10.11 -22.78 -5.86
N GLU A 271 9.32 -22.63 -6.92
CA GLU A 271 8.25 -21.64 -7.04
C GLU A 271 6.95 -22.18 -6.43
N LYS A 272 6.99 -22.44 -5.13
CA LYS A 272 5.86 -23.00 -4.37
C LYS A 272 5.40 -22.06 -3.28
N CYS A 273 4.11 -22.09 -3.01
CA CYS A 273 3.52 -21.34 -1.93
C CYS A 273 4.22 -21.66 -0.59
N PRO A 274 4.66 -20.66 0.17
CA PRO A 274 5.39 -20.88 1.42
C PRO A 274 4.57 -21.60 2.48
N VAL A 275 3.24 -21.52 2.38
CA VAL A 275 2.27 -22.04 3.37
C VAL A 275 1.70 -23.40 2.94
N CYS A 276 0.95 -23.47 1.83
CA CYS A 276 0.28 -24.72 1.41
C CYS A 276 1.13 -25.61 0.48
N LYS A 277 2.29 -25.14 0.01
CA LYS A 277 3.21 -25.86 -0.90
C LYS A 277 2.66 -26.17 -2.30
N GLU A 278 1.47 -25.68 -2.66
CA GLU A 278 0.97 -25.67 -4.03
C GLU A 278 1.85 -24.78 -4.93
N ASP A 279 1.80 -24.98 -6.23
CA ASP A 279 2.55 -24.17 -7.20
C ASP A 279 2.12 -22.71 -7.13
N TRP A 280 3.09 -21.81 -7.24
CA TRP A 280 2.83 -20.38 -7.14
C TRP A 280 2.14 -19.88 -8.42
N PRO A 281 0.99 -19.19 -8.33
CA PRO A 281 0.15 -18.94 -9.51
C PRO A 281 0.76 -17.93 -10.49
N GLY A 282 1.60 -17.00 -10.02
CA GLY A 282 2.24 -15.97 -10.85
C GLY A 282 1.31 -14.85 -11.33
N ASP A 283 -0.01 -15.04 -11.29
CA ASP A 283 -1.01 -14.12 -11.83
C ASP A 283 -2.02 -13.60 -10.78
N LYS A 284 -1.92 -14.02 -9.51
CA LYS A 284 -2.79 -13.53 -8.42
C LYS A 284 -2.11 -12.44 -7.62
N PHE A 285 -2.60 -11.22 -7.77
CA PHE A 285 -1.97 -10.04 -7.21
C PHE A 285 -2.61 -9.55 -5.91
N VAL A 286 -1.81 -8.82 -5.15
CA VAL A 286 -2.19 -7.97 -4.02
C VAL A 286 -1.89 -6.52 -4.42
N GLY A 287 -2.72 -5.57 -4.00
CA GLY A 287 -2.58 -4.15 -4.32
C GLY A 287 -3.38 -3.70 -5.54
N GLU A 288 -3.02 -2.57 -6.14
CA GLU A 288 -3.69 -1.99 -7.31
C GLU A 288 -3.95 -3.01 -8.44
N ARG A 289 -2.99 -3.92 -8.70
CA ARG A 289 -3.11 -4.96 -9.75
C ARG A 289 -4.25 -5.95 -9.50
N ALA A 290 -4.69 -6.12 -8.25
CA ALA A 290 -5.84 -6.97 -7.93
C ALA A 290 -7.15 -6.44 -8.56
N LEU A 291 -7.27 -5.13 -8.77
CA LEU A 291 -8.45 -4.52 -9.40
C LEU A 291 -8.56 -4.90 -10.88
N THR A 292 -7.44 -4.98 -11.59
CA THR A 292 -7.43 -5.24 -13.05
C THR A 292 -7.93 -6.63 -13.44
N LEU A 293 -7.83 -7.62 -12.55
CA LEU A 293 -8.30 -8.98 -12.80
C LEU A 293 -9.81 -9.14 -12.64
N ASN A 294 -10.42 -8.30 -11.80
CA ASN A 294 -11.87 -8.33 -11.56
C ASN A 294 -12.68 -7.54 -12.60
N SER A 295 -12.02 -6.77 -13.47
CA SER A 295 -12.66 -5.99 -14.54
C SER A 295 -12.84 -6.76 -15.85
N ARG A 296 -12.63 -8.08 -15.90
CA ARG A 296 -13.06 -8.90 -17.05
C ARG A 296 -14.55 -9.24 -16.89
N PRO A 297 -15.49 -8.57 -17.59
CA PRO A 297 -16.85 -9.10 -17.67
C PRO A 297 -16.78 -10.47 -18.34
N SER A 298 -17.39 -11.45 -17.69
CA SER A 298 -17.62 -12.80 -18.17
C SER A 298 -18.58 -12.79 -19.38
N ASN A 299 -18.11 -12.29 -20.52
CA ASN A 299 -18.75 -12.46 -21.82
C ASN A 299 -17.88 -13.36 -22.69
N ALA A 300 -17.69 -14.59 -22.22
CA ALA A 300 -17.28 -15.71 -23.05
C ALA A 300 -18.36 -16.81 -22.92
N VAL A 301 -19.60 -16.45 -23.24
CA VAL A 301 -20.61 -17.44 -23.57
C VAL A 301 -20.32 -17.90 -25.01
N GLN A 302 -20.02 -19.19 -25.10
CA GLN A 302 -19.78 -19.95 -26.32
C GLN A 302 -20.77 -19.59 -27.43
N ARG A 303 -20.28 -19.01 -28.53
CA ARG A 303 -20.88 -19.21 -29.84
C ARG A 303 -20.18 -20.40 -30.48
N GLN A 304 -20.77 -21.57 -30.32
CA GLN A 304 -20.48 -22.73 -31.16
C GLN A 304 -21.79 -23.40 -31.58
N ARG A 305 -21.87 -23.66 -32.89
CA ARG A 305 -22.96 -24.24 -33.69
C ARG A 305 -24.07 -23.26 -34.04
N GLU A 306 -24.46 -23.09 -35.30
CA GLU A 306 -24.56 -24.09 -36.36
C GLU A 306 -24.02 -23.60 -37.72
N SER A 307 -23.21 -24.46 -38.33
CA SER A 307 -22.91 -24.46 -39.75
C SER A 307 -24.00 -25.27 -40.46
N SER A 308 -24.85 -24.61 -41.24
CA SER A 308 -25.66 -25.26 -42.28
C SER A 308 -25.46 -24.52 -43.59
N SER A 309 -24.87 -25.27 -44.51
CA SER A 309 -24.53 -24.98 -45.90
C SER A 309 -25.77 -24.76 -46.79
N ALA A 310 -25.78 -23.67 -47.56
CA ALA A 310 -26.52 -23.51 -48.81
C ALA A 310 -25.77 -22.43 -49.64
N ALA A 311 -24.93 -22.84 -50.60
CA ALA A 311 -25.21 -23.02 -52.03
C ALA A 311 -24.80 -21.77 -52.87
N PRO A 312 -24.24 -21.94 -54.08
CA PRO A 312 -23.49 -20.89 -54.78
C PRO A 312 -24.31 -20.06 -55.78
N SER A 313 -23.79 -18.85 -56.04
CA SER A 313 -23.76 -18.03 -57.27
C SER A 313 -24.76 -18.22 -58.42
N ALA A 314 -25.26 -17.07 -58.90
CA ALA A 314 -25.12 -16.55 -60.29
C ALA A 314 -26.42 -16.05 -60.96
N LEU A 315 -26.26 -14.81 -61.45
CA LEU A 315 -26.95 -13.99 -62.45
C LEU A 315 -27.69 -14.70 -63.61
N GLY A 316 -28.71 -14.00 -64.15
CA GLY A 316 -29.30 -14.21 -65.48
C GLY A 316 -30.83 -13.99 -65.42
N GLU A 317 -31.33 -12.77 -65.61
CA GLU A 317 -31.76 -12.20 -66.91
C GLU A 317 -32.72 -13.11 -67.71
N ILE A 318 -33.88 -12.50 -67.98
CA ILE A 318 -35.07 -13.08 -68.58
C ILE A 318 -35.05 -12.69 -70.06
N SER A 319 -35.10 -13.65 -70.97
CA SER A 319 -35.61 -13.43 -72.32
C SER A 319 -36.17 -14.74 -72.88
N GLU A 320 -37.49 -14.77 -72.98
CA GLU A 320 -38.29 -15.48 -74.00
C GLU A 320 -37.69 -15.11 -75.38
N ASP A 321 -37.57 -15.97 -76.38
CA ASP A 321 -38.64 -16.69 -77.08
C ASP A 321 -38.02 -17.55 -78.21
N GLU A 322 -38.89 -18.32 -78.85
CA GLU A 322 -38.76 -19.00 -80.16
C GLU A 322 -38.31 -20.47 -80.15
N ASN A 323 -39.34 -21.32 -80.07
CA ASN A 323 -39.39 -22.64 -80.69
C ASN A 323 -39.16 -22.52 -82.21
N ASP A 324 -38.32 -23.40 -82.75
CA ASP A 324 -38.42 -23.86 -84.12
C ASP A 324 -38.41 -25.39 -84.11
N ASP A 325 -39.33 -25.95 -84.90
CA ASP A 325 -39.76 -27.35 -84.98
C ASP A 325 -38.68 -28.33 -85.46
N GLU A 326 -38.73 -29.57 -84.96
CA GLU A 326 -38.64 -30.78 -85.81
C GLU A 326 -39.54 -31.90 -85.22
N GLU A 327 -40.40 -32.43 -86.11
CA GLU A 327 -41.37 -33.57 -86.05
C GLU A 327 -42.82 -33.34 -85.58
#